data_AF-A0A3N5XDG8-F1
#
_entry.id   AF-A0A3N5XDG8-F1
#
_cell.length_a   1.000
_cell.length_b   1.000
_cell.length_c   1.000
_cell.angle_alpha   90.00
_cell.angle_beta   90.00
_cell.angle_gamma   90.00
#
_symmetry.space_group_name_H-M   'P 1'
#
loop_
_entity.id
_entity.type
_entity.pdbx_description
1 polymer ?
#
loop_
_entity_poly.entity_id
_entity_poly.type
_entity_poly.pdbx_seq_one_letter_code
_entity_poly.pdbx_strand_id
1 'polypeptide(L)' 'MRMSSTNLLDLSPAEMEELAQTLGAPRYRGRQLAQWIFVKGVADLESMTDLPKDFRTALAGQASVELPEV' A
#
# COMPACT_ATOMS: atom_id res chain seq x y z
N MET A 1 18.31 8.08 -9.78
CA MET A 1 18.08 8.40 -8.35
C MET A 1 16.92 7.53 -7.91
N ARG A 2 17.16 6.41 -7.22
CA ARG A 2 16.05 5.62 -6.66
C ARG A 2 15.47 6.47 -5.54
N MET A 3 14.30 7.07 -5.76
CA MET A 3 13.52 7.58 -4.63
C MET A 3 13.21 6.35 -3.79
N SER A 4 13.67 6.33 -2.55
CA SER A 4 13.46 5.22 -1.62
C SER A 4 11.96 5.07 -1.37
N SER A 5 11.26 4.28 -2.18
CA SER A 5 9.86 3.95 -1.96
C SER A 5 9.77 2.97 -0.80
N THR A 6 8.82 3.21 0.11
CA THR A 6 8.56 2.31 1.23
C THR A 6 8.03 0.98 0.69
N ASN A 7 8.67 -0.14 1.02
CA ASN A 7 8.08 -1.44 0.71
C ASN A 7 6.93 -1.70 1.68
N LEU A 8 5.72 -1.91 1.14
CA LEU A 8 4.53 -2.17 1.93
C LEU A 8 4.62 -3.50 2.69
N LEU A 9 5.45 -4.45 2.26
CA LEU A 9 5.69 -5.68 3.02
C LEU A 9 6.42 -5.45 4.34
N ASP A 10 7.12 -4.32 4.49
CA ASP A 10 7.85 -3.96 5.72
C ASP A 10 6.94 -3.24 6.73
N LEU A 11 5.71 -2.89 6.36
CA LEU A 11 4.76 -2.17 7.20
C LEU A 11 3.80 -3.11 7.91
N SER A 12 3.55 -2.86 9.19
CA SER A 12 2.42 -3.44 9.91
C SER A 12 1.08 -2.87 9.41
N PRO A 13 -0.05 -3.56 9.68
CA PRO A 13 -1.37 -3.03 9.36
C PRO A 13 -1.64 -1.64 9.98
N ALA A 14 -1.08 -1.34 11.15
CA ALA A 14 -1.20 -0.04 11.79
C ALA A 14 -0.41 1.05 11.04
N GLU A 15 0.79 0.73 10.56
CA GLU A 15 1.59 1.65 9.76
C GLU A 15 0.95 1.90 8.38
N MET A 16 0.28 0.90 7.79
CA MET A 16 -0.51 1.11 6.56
C MET A 16 -1.73 2.01 6.79
N GLU A 17 -2.36 1.91 7.96
CA GLU A 17 -3.44 2.80 8.39
C GLU A 17 -3.00 4.26 8.56
N GLU A 18 -1.77 4.47 9.07
CA GLU A 18 -1.15 5.79 9.17
C GLU A 18 -0.74 6.31 7.80
N LEU A 19 -0.09 5.48 6.98
CA LEU A 19 0.26 5.81 5.59
C LEU A 19 -0.98 6.29 4.83
N ALA A 20 -2.10 5.59 4.94
CA ALA A 20 -3.35 6.02 4.31
C ALA A 20 -3.75 7.45 4.70
N GLN A 21 -3.64 7.82 5.98
CA GLN A 21 -3.96 9.16 6.46
C GLN A 21 -2.96 10.21 5.94
N THR A 22 -1.67 9.89 5.89
CA THR A 22 -0.64 10.80 5.32
C THR A 22 -0.88 11.08 3.83
N LEU A 23 -1.50 10.13 3.12
CA LEU A 23 -1.88 10.25 1.72
C LEU A 23 -3.26 10.90 1.51
N GLY A 24 -3.88 11.43 2.58
CA GLY A 24 -5.20 12.07 2.52
C GLY A 24 -6.38 11.09 2.43
N ALA A 25 -6.15 9.79 2.61
CA ALA A 25 -7.19 8.78 2.63
C ALA A 25 -7.64 8.44 4.07
N PRO A 26 -8.91 8.02 4.27
CA PRO A 26 -9.36 7.56 5.58
C PRO A 26 -8.57 6.35 6.07
N ARG A 27 -8.38 6.24 7.39
CA ARG A 27 -7.68 5.13 8.06
C ARG A 27 -8.08 3.74 7.58
N TYR A 28 -9.38 3.52 7.31
CA TYR A 28 -9.87 2.22 6.85
C TYR A 28 -9.30 1.78 5.49
N ARG A 29 -8.80 2.71 4.66
CA ARG A 29 -8.15 2.38 3.39
C ARG A 29 -6.81 1.67 3.60
N GLY A 30 -6.09 2.00 4.68
CA GLY A 30 -4.89 1.26 5.08
C GLY A 30 -5.20 -0.17 5.52
N ARG A 31 -6.34 -0.39 6.20
CA ARG A 31 -6.80 -1.76 6.51
C ARG A 31 -7.11 -2.56 5.26
N GLN A 32 -7.79 -1.97 4.29
CA GLN A 32 -8.07 -2.63 3.01
C GLN A 32 -6.77 -2.98 2.30
N LEU A 33 -5.81 -2.05 2.24
CA LEU A 33 -4.48 -2.30 1.68
C LEU A 33 -3.79 -3.49 2.36
N ALA A 34 -3.75 -3.51 3.70
CA ALA A 34 -3.18 -4.62 4.46
C ALA A 34 -3.89 -5.95 4.16
N GLN A 35 -5.22 -5.95 4.00
CA GLN A 35 -5.98 -7.13 3.63
C GLN A 35 -5.62 -7.65 2.24
N TRP A 36 -5.41 -6.77 1.25
CA TRP A 36 -4.98 -7.18 -0.08
C TRP A 36 -3.60 -7.82 -0.08
N ILE A 37 -2.67 -7.21 0.63
CA ILE A 37 -1.27 -7.66 0.65
C ILE A 37 -1.12 -8.93 1.48
N PHE A 38 -1.54 -8.91 2.75
CA PHE A 38 -1.25 -10.00 3.69
C PHE A 38 -2.26 -11.14 3.67
N VAL A 39 -3.53 -10.86 3.34
CA VAL A 39 -4.58 -11.91 3.32
C VAL A 39 -4.79 -12.45 1.92
N LYS A 40 -4.88 -11.57 0.91
CA LYS A 40 -5.09 -11.99 -0.48
C LYS A 40 -3.78 -12.27 -1.24
N GLY A 41 -2.63 -11.87 -0.72
CA GLY A 41 -1.33 -12.10 -1.36
C GLY A 41 -1.15 -11.30 -2.66
N VAL A 42 -1.85 -10.18 -2.84
CA VAL A 42 -1.79 -9.37 -4.06
C VAL A 42 -0.72 -8.30 -3.91
N ALA A 43 0.32 -8.39 -4.75
CA ALA A 43 1.42 -7.42 -4.80
C ALA A 43 1.22 -6.32 -5.86
N ASP A 44 0.20 -6.43 -6.71
CA ASP A 44 -0.12 -5.40 -7.69
C ASP A 44 -1.16 -4.41 -7.12
N LEU A 45 -0.73 -3.15 -6.95
CA LEU A 45 -1.61 -2.08 -6.48
C LEU A 45 -2.78 -1.85 -7.45
N GLU A 46 -2.57 -1.97 -8.76
CA GLU A 46 -3.62 -1.71 -9.76
C GLU A 46 -4.77 -2.73 -9.68
N SER A 47 -4.46 -3.96 -9.29
CA SER A 47 -5.43 -5.04 -9.06
C SER A 47 -6.35 -4.81 -7.84
N MET A 48 -6.03 -3.86 -6.96
CA MET A 48 -6.83 -3.52 -5.77
C MET A 48 -7.99 -2.57 -6.14
N THR A 49 -8.99 -3.10 -6.85
CA THR A 49 -10.07 -2.31 -7.48
C THR A 49 -11.07 -1.69 -6.51
N ASP A 50 -11.14 -2.16 -5.26
CA ASP A 50 -11.95 -1.58 -4.17
C ASP A 50 -11.30 -0.35 -3.52
N LEU A 51 -10.00 -0.12 -3.76
CA LEU A 51 -9.30 1.10 -3.42
C LEU A 51 -9.63 2.19 -4.46
N PRO A 52 -9.80 3.47 -4.08
CA PRO A 52 -10.02 4.54 -5.04
C PRO A 52 -8.79 4.76 -5.92
N LYS A 53 -9.00 5.16 -7.17
CA LYS A 53 -7.90 5.44 -8.12
C LYS A 53 -6.91 6.47 -7.59
N ASP A 54 -7.41 7.53 -6.96
CA ASP A 54 -6.57 8.60 -6.42
C ASP A 54 -5.66 8.10 -5.29
N PHE A 55 -6.17 7.20 -4.44
CA PHE A 55 -5.39 6.58 -3.38
C PHE A 55 -4.31 5.65 -3.94
N ARG A 56 -4.63 4.82 -4.94
CA ARG A 56 -3.62 3.98 -5.62
C ARG A 56 -2.52 4.81 -6.28
N THR A 57 -2.90 5.91 -6.91
CA THR A 57 -1.95 6.84 -7.55
C THR A 57 -1.02 7.48 -6.51
N ALA A 58 -1.57 7.93 -5.39
CA ALA A 58 -0.78 8.51 -4.30
C ALA A 58 0.16 7.48 -3.64
N LEU A 59 -0.32 6.24 -3.42
CA LEU A 59 0.48 5.13 -2.93
C LEU A 59 1.67 4.83 -3.85
N ALA A 60 1.42 4.67 -5.15
CA ALA A 60 2.47 4.33 -6.13
C ALA A 60 3.58 5.40 -6.23
N GLY A 61 3.32 6.63 -5.77
CA GLY A 61 4.33 7.69 -5.70
C GLY A 61 5.28 7.58 -4.49
N GLN A 62 4.92 6.82 -3.46
CA GLN A 62 5.66 6.79 -2.18
C GLN A 62 5.96 5.37 -1.67
N ALA A 63 5.25 4.36 -2.16
CA ALA A 63 5.34 2.98 -1.70
C ALA A 63 5.18 1.98 -2.85
N SER A 64 5.78 0.80 -2.69
CA SER A 64 5.71 -0.33 -3.63
C SER A 64 5.49 -1.65 -2.87
N VAL A 65 5.11 -2.72 -3.57
CA VAL A 65 5.14 -4.07 -3.00
C VAL A 65 6.24 -4.84 -3.74
N GLU A 66 7.38 -5.02 -3.10
CA GLU A 66 8.52 -5.73 -3.68
C GLU A 66 8.71 -7.06 -2.94
N LEU A 67 8.47 -8.18 -3.63
CA LEU A 67 8.70 -9.51 -3.09
C LEU A 67 10.21 -9.74 -2.95
N PRO A 68 10.70 -10.35 -1.85
CA PRO A 68 12.11 -10.67 -1.72
C PRO A 68 12.54 -11.65 -2.82
N GLU A 69 13.70 -11.41 -3.43
CA GLU A 69 14.37 -12.41 -4.25
C GLU A 69 14.86 -13.55 -3.33
N VAL A 70 14.46 -14.78 -3.64
CA VAL A 70 14.83 -16.02 -2.91
C VAL A 70 16.15 -16.57 -3.44
#